data_AF-X6LEG2-F1
#
_entry.id   AF-X6LEG2-F1
#
_cell.length_a   1.000
_cell.length_b   1.000
_cell.length_c   1.000
_cell.angle_alpha   90.00
_cell.angle_beta   90.00
_cell.angle_gamma   90.00
#
_symmetry.space_group_name_H-M   'P 1'
#
loop_
_entity.id
_entity.type
_entity.pdbx_description
1 polymer ?
#
loop_
_entity_poly.entity_id
_entity_poly.type
_entity_poly.pdbx_seq_one_letter_code
_entity_poly.pdbx_strand_id
1 'polypeptide(L)'
;MQMGRSDIDISKIGGPKDIEIYNDNITDTTQRYINDLKGIMNETTERIIKSIKEKELNSARIIRVPNDYYQRSLDFRKECLNAPDTKYLCKSLLMKNTKGICIDWKDPTNSLYYLVVF
;
A
#
# COMPACT_ATOMS: atom_id res chain seq x y z
N MET A 1 -31.57 -5.07 14.39
CA MET A 1 -30.53 -4.40 15.21
C MET A 1 -29.40 -4.03 14.27
N GLN A 2 -29.44 -2.83 13.69
CA GLN A 2 -28.38 -2.36 12.78
C GLN A 2 -27.18 -1.94 13.63
N MET A 3 -26.08 -2.69 13.59
CA MET A 3 -24.82 -2.25 14.17
C MET A 3 -24.25 -1.13 13.28
N GLY A 4 -24.17 0.07 13.85
CA GLY A 4 -23.59 1.24 13.21
C GLY A 4 -22.15 0.97 12.78
N ARG A 5 -21.81 1.39 11.56
CA ARG A 5 -20.42 1.55 11.13
C ARG A 5 -19.75 2.49 12.11
N SER A 6 -18.93 1.96 13.00
CA SER A 6 -18.02 2.76 13.81
C SER A 6 -17.12 3.56 12.88
N ASP A 7 -17.07 4.88 13.09
CA ASP A 7 -16.23 5.81 12.36
C ASP A 7 -14.77 5.32 12.36
N ILE A 8 -14.32 4.82 11.20
CA ILE A 8 -12.94 4.38 11.03
C ILE A 8 -12.09 5.64 10.99
N ASP A 9 -11.27 5.84 12.02
CA ASP A 9 -10.29 6.91 12.08
C ASP A 9 -9.27 6.76 10.94
N ILE A 10 -9.51 7.52 9.87
CA ILE A 10 -8.76 7.51 8.62
C ILE A 10 -7.28 7.88 8.84
N SER A 11 -6.96 8.60 9.92
CA SER A 11 -5.59 8.98 10.28
C SER A 11 -4.71 7.79 10.68
N LYS A 12 -5.32 6.65 11.01
CA LYS A 12 -4.66 5.41 11.42
C LYS A 12 -4.53 4.38 10.29
N ILE A 13 -5.10 4.66 9.11
CA ILE A 13 -4.98 3.79 7.95
C ILE A 13 -3.63 4.05 7.29
N GLY A 14 -2.85 2.99 7.06
CA GLY A 14 -1.59 3.10 6.32
C GLY A 14 -1.85 3.51 4.88
N GLY A 15 -1.36 4.69 4.50
CA GLY A 15 -1.48 5.25 3.15
C GLY A 15 -0.77 6.61 3.06
N PRO A 16 -0.47 7.11 1.85
CA PRO A 16 0.09 8.44 1.66
C PRO A 16 -0.84 9.51 2.25
N LYS A 17 -0.31 10.40 3.09
CA LYS A 17 -1.09 11.43 3.81
C LYS A 17 -1.42 12.67 2.96
N ASP A 18 -0.97 12.70 1.71
CA ASP A 18 -1.23 13.70 0.67
C ASP A 18 -2.61 13.53 0.02
N ILE A 19 -3.63 13.28 0.85
CA ILE A 19 -5.01 12.92 0.48
C ILE A 19 -5.72 13.96 -0.40
N GLU A 20 -5.37 15.24 -0.26
CA GLU A 20 -6.12 16.36 -0.86
C GLU A 20 -5.89 16.52 -2.39
N ILE A 21 -4.99 15.74 -2.99
CA ILE A 21 -4.48 16.02 -4.35
C ILE A 21 -5.15 15.15 -5.43
N TYR A 22 -5.76 14.02 -5.08
CA TYR A 22 -6.28 13.07 -6.06
C TYR A 22 -7.79 13.23 -6.24
N ASN A 23 -8.18 14.10 -7.18
CA ASN A 23 -9.58 14.32 -7.55
C ASN A 23 -9.79 13.87 -9.00
N ASP A 24 -9.75 12.56 -9.24
CA ASP A 24 -9.56 12.02 -10.60
C ASP A 24 -10.86 11.41 -11.17
N ASN A 25 -11.58 12.22 -11.95
CA ASN A 25 -12.47 11.75 -13.03
C ASN A 25 -11.62 11.59 -14.30
N ILE A 26 -10.88 10.48 -14.45
CA ILE A 26 -9.93 10.33 -15.56
C ILE A 26 -10.31 9.18 -16.47
N THR A 27 -10.62 9.52 -17.72
CA THR A 27 -10.98 8.61 -18.82
C THR A 27 -9.83 8.37 -19.80
N ASP A 28 -8.66 8.99 -19.60
CA ASP A 28 -7.51 8.93 -20.52
C ASP A 28 -6.27 8.34 -19.83
N THR A 29 -5.72 7.28 -20.43
CA THR A 29 -4.53 6.53 -19.98
C THR A 29 -3.25 7.36 -20.02
N THR A 30 -3.20 8.43 -20.83
CA THR A 30 -2.04 9.35 -20.89
C THR A 30 -2.02 10.30 -19.69
N GLN A 31 -3.19 10.75 -19.24
CA GLN A 31 -3.32 11.58 -18.03
C GLN A 31 -2.94 10.82 -16.76
N ARG A 32 -3.11 9.49 -16.73
CA ARG A 32 -2.66 8.63 -15.63
C ARG A 32 -1.14 8.71 -15.39
N TYR A 33 -0.32 8.75 -16.45
CA TYR A 33 1.13 8.94 -16.32
C TYR A 33 1.48 10.36 -15.86
N ILE A 34 0.73 11.36 -16.34
CA ILE A 34 0.90 12.75 -15.93
C ILE A 34 0.56 12.92 -14.44
N ASN A 35 -0.43 12.20 -13.91
CA ASN A 35 -0.81 12.27 -12.50
C ASN A 35 0.10 11.45 -11.56
N ASP A 36 0.62 10.32 -12.04
CA ASP A 36 1.67 9.55 -11.34
C ASP A 36 2.94 10.41 -11.13
N LEU A 37 3.24 11.27 -12.11
CA LEU A 37 4.31 12.28 -12.06
C LEU A 37 3.98 13.55 -11.23
N LYS A 38 2.72 13.76 -10.82
CA LYS A 38 2.27 14.99 -10.12
C LYS A 38 2.03 14.81 -8.62
N GLY A 39 2.10 13.60 -8.08
CA GLY A 39 2.00 13.42 -6.63
C GLY A 39 3.24 13.98 -5.92
N ILE A 40 3.06 14.63 -4.77
CA ILE A 40 4.16 15.24 -4.02
C ILE A 40 5.19 14.16 -3.65
N MET A 41 6.45 14.39 -4.01
CA MET A 41 7.56 13.60 -3.51
C MET A 41 7.69 13.83 -2.01
N ASN A 42 7.41 12.80 -1.23
CA ASN A 42 7.56 12.82 0.22
C ASN A 42 8.70 11.89 0.64
N GLU A 43 9.15 12.03 1.88
CA GLU A 43 10.27 11.25 2.45
C GLU A 43 10.07 9.73 2.28
N THR A 44 8.83 9.25 2.34
CA THR A 44 8.53 7.82 2.18
C THR A 44 8.77 7.37 0.74
N THR A 45 8.28 8.12 -0.25
CA THR A 45 8.51 7.82 -1.67
C THR A 45 10.00 7.89 -2.00
N GLU A 46 10.72 8.90 -1.48
CA GLU A 46 12.17 9.02 -1.66
C GLU A 46 12.93 7.81 -1.10
N ARG A 47 12.57 7.37 0.12
CA ARG A 47 13.16 6.19 0.74
C ARG A 47 12.92 4.93 -0.09
N ILE A 48 11.72 4.75 -0.63
CA ILE A 48 11.39 3.60 -1.49
C ILE A 48 12.21 3.63 -2.78
N ILE A 49 12.27 4.78 -3.46
CA ILE A 49 13.06 4.93 -4.70
C ILE A 49 14.54 4.65 -4.44
N LYS A 50 15.08 5.17 -3.34
CA LYS A 50 16.46 4.90 -2.92
C LYS A 50 16.69 3.39 -2.74
N SER A 51 15.82 2.70 -2.02
CA SER A 51 15.93 1.25 -1.82
C SER A 51 15.81 0.44 -3.12
N ILE A 52 14.97 0.87 -4.08
CA ILE A 52 14.87 0.25 -5.41
C ILE A 52 16.21 0.37 -6.16
N LYS A 53 16.82 1.55 -6.15
CA LYS A 53 18.11 1.81 -6.80
C LYS A 53 19.24 1.00 -6.16
N GLU A 54 19.33 1.01 -4.84
CA GLU A 54 20.37 0.28 -4.09
C GLU A 54 20.30 -1.23 -4.26
N LYS A 55 19.11 -1.77 -4.55
CA LYS A 55 18.86 -3.20 -4.76
C LYS A 55 18.78 -3.60 -6.23
N GLU A 56 19.05 -2.68 -7.15
CA GLU A 56 19.03 -2.91 -8.60
C GLU A 56 17.72 -3.56 -9.09
N LEU A 57 16.58 -3.15 -8.50
CA LEU A 57 15.26 -3.67 -8.86
C LEU A 57 14.75 -3.01 -10.15
N ASN A 58 15.40 -3.34 -11.26
CA ASN A 58 15.22 -2.68 -12.56
C ASN A 58 13.81 -2.82 -13.17
N SER A 59 13.03 -3.81 -12.73
CA SER A 59 11.65 -4.03 -13.15
C SER A 59 10.60 -3.39 -12.23
N ALA A 60 11.01 -2.84 -11.09
CA ALA A 60 10.07 -2.25 -10.14
C ALA A 60 9.51 -0.94 -10.67
N ARG A 61 8.18 -0.77 -10.54
CA ARG A 61 7.47 0.47 -10.86
C ARG A 61 6.66 0.90 -9.64
N ILE A 62 6.79 2.16 -9.27
CA ILE A 62 5.94 2.77 -8.25
C ILE A 62 4.73 3.35 -8.99
N ILE A 63 3.53 3.05 -8.51
CA ILE A 63 2.28 3.56 -9.09
C ILE A 63 1.49 4.20 -7.97
N ARG A 64 1.09 5.46 -8.16
CA ARG A 64 0.14 6.13 -7.27
C ARG A 64 -1.29 5.66 -7.58
N VAL A 65 -2.08 5.46 -6.53
CA VAL A 65 -3.46 4.98 -6.62
C VAL A 65 -4.39 5.90 -5.84
N PRO A 66 -5.70 5.94 -6.16
CA PRO A 66 -6.67 6.75 -5.42
C PRO A 66 -6.70 6.43 -3.92
N ASN A 67 -7.10 7.39 -3.09
CA ASN A 67 -7.16 7.22 -1.63
C ASN A 67 -8.12 6.08 -1.21
N ASP A 68 -9.25 5.95 -1.89
CA ASP A 68 -10.23 4.89 -1.65
C ASP A 68 -9.76 3.50 -2.15
N TYR A 69 -8.52 3.34 -2.61
CA TYR A 69 -8.00 2.10 -3.19
C TYR A 69 -8.33 0.84 -2.38
N TYR A 70 -8.12 0.88 -1.05
CA TYR A 70 -8.41 -0.26 -0.16
C TYR A 70 -9.89 -0.43 0.21
N GLN A 71 -10.74 0.55 -0.12
CA GLN A 71 -12.20 0.49 0.05
C GLN A 71 -12.90 -0.04 -1.22
N ARG A 72 -12.22 0.00 -2.37
CA ARG A 72 -12.72 -0.48 -3.66
C ARG A 72 -12.50 -1.98 -3.87
N SER A 73 -13.16 -2.54 -4.89
CA SER A 73 -13.07 -3.96 -5.26
C SER A 73 -11.66 -4.36 -5.71
N LEU A 74 -11.36 -5.67 -5.66
CA LEU A 74 -10.08 -6.20 -6.15
C LEU A 74 -9.89 -5.97 -7.65
N ASP A 75 -10.96 -6.01 -8.45
CA ASP A 75 -10.89 -5.71 -9.88
C ASP A 75 -10.46 -4.26 -10.16
N PHE A 76 -11.01 -3.30 -9.41
CA PHE A 76 -10.58 -1.91 -9.51
C PHE A 76 -9.09 -1.77 -9.17
N ARG A 77 -8.63 -2.44 -8.10
CA ARG A 77 -7.22 -2.44 -7.69
C ARG A 77 -6.29 -3.05 -8.74
N LYS A 78 -6.73 -4.14 -9.37
CA LYS A 78 -6.05 -4.81 -10.49
C LYS A 78 -5.88 -3.83 -11.65
N GLU A 79 -6.94 -3.12 -12.04
CA GLU A 79 -6.90 -2.11 -13.09
C GLU A 79 -5.97 -0.92 -12.73
N CYS A 80 -6.01 -0.46 -11.48
CA CYS A 80 -5.11 0.58 -10.96
C CYS A 80 -3.62 0.19 -10.97
N LEU A 81 -3.28 -1.10 -10.95
CA LEU A 81 -1.90 -1.57 -11.03
C LEU A 81 -1.55 -2.20 -12.39
N ASN A 82 -2.51 -2.24 -13.32
CA ASN A 82 -2.40 -2.94 -14.59
C ASN A 82 -1.96 -4.41 -14.43
N ALA A 83 -2.47 -5.06 -13.38
CA ALA A 83 -2.20 -6.47 -13.10
C ALA A 83 -3.04 -7.37 -14.04
N PRO A 84 -2.53 -8.53 -14.50
CA PRO A 84 -3.29 -9.41 -15.40
C PRO A 84 -4.55 -10.02 -14.75
N ASP A 85 -4.48 -10.30 -13.45
CA ASP A 85 -5.53 -10.94 -12.66
C ASP A 85 -5.40 -10.47 -11.20
N THR A 86 -6.52 -10.49 -10.48
CA THR A 86 -6.57 -10.20 -9.03
C THR A 86 -5.62 -11.07 -8.20
N LYS A 87 -5.32 -12.31 -8.63
CA LYS A 87 -4.38 -13.21 -7.93
C LYS A 87 -2.93 -12.74 -7.94
N TYR A 88 -2.58 -11.75 -8.78
CA TYR A 88 -1.25 -11.14 -8.79
C TYR A 88 -1.16 -9.90 -7.90
N LEU A 89 -2.25 -9.52 -7.24
CA LEU A 89 -2.24 -8.45 -6.25
C LEU A 89 -1.67 -8.99 -4.94
N CYS A 90 -0.50 -8.50 -4.54
CA CYS A 90 0.09 -8.84 -3.26
C CYS A 90 -0.06 -7.70 -2.25
N LYS A 91 -0.16 -8.03 -0.97
CA LYS A 91 -0.06 -7.07 0.14
C LYS A 91 0.87 -7.60 1.23
N SER A 92 1.69 -6.69 1.75
CA SER A 92 2.52 -6.94 2.93
C SER A 92 1.83 -6.42 4.18
N LEU A 93 1.70 -7.26 5.21
CA LEU A 93 1.17 -6.92 6.53
C LEU A 93 2.25 -7.13 7.60
N LEU A 94 2.52 -6.10 8.38
CA LEU A 94 3.32 -6.23 9.60
C LEU A 94 2.37 -6.49 10.79
N MET A 95 2.48 -7.67 11.38
CA MET A 95 1.66 -8.11 12.51
C MET A 95 2.48 -8.17 13.78
N LYS A 96 1.95 -7.67 14.89
CA LYS A 96 2.57 -7.80 16.22
C LYS A 96 1.98 -8.99 16.96
N ASN A 97 2.84 -9.88 17.44
CA ASN A 97 2.47 -10.97 18.33
C ASN A 97 2.21 -10.41 19.74
N THR A 98 0.95 -10.31 20.15
CA THR A 98 0.58 -9.77 21.47
C THR A 98 0.78 -10.77 22.61
N LYS A 99 0.95 -12.06 22.28
CA LYS A 99 1.17 -13.14 23.25
C LYS A 99 2.64 -13.53 23.38
N GLY A 100 3.49 -13.06 22.46
CA GLY A 100 4.92 -13.35 22.45
C GLY A 100 5.62 -12.61 23.56
N ILE A 101 6.20 -13.36 24.50
CA ILE A 101 7.22 -12.84 25.42
C ILE A 101 8.53 -13.01 24.67
N CYS A 102 9.06 -11.91 24.15
CA CYS A 102 10.27 -11.97 23.33
C CYS A 102 11.49 -12.14 24.23
N ILE A 103 11.86 -13.39 24.52
CA ILE A 103 12.91 -13.69 25.49
C ILE A 103 14.30 -13.74 24.81
N ASP A 104 14.40 -14.18 23.55
CA ASP A 104 15.71 -14.41 22.93
C ASP A 104 15.82 -14.27 21.39
N TRP A 105 14.72 -14.01 20.65
CA TRP A 105 14.71 -13.75 19.19
C TRP A 105 15.31 -14.89 18.33
N LYS A 106 15.55 -16.06 18.91
CA LYS A 106 16.20 -17.21 18.26
C LYS A 106 15.22 -18.08 17.50
N ASP A 107 13.97 -18.12 17.95
CA ASP A 107 12.92 -18.90 17.31
C ASP A 107 12.11 -18.02 16.34
N PRO A 108 12.28 -18.19 15.02
CA PRO A 108 11.51 -17.43 14.04
C PRO A 108 10.00 -17.72 14.12
N THR A 109 9.60 -18.86 14.69
CA THR A 109 8.19 -19.22 14.91
C THR A 109 7.58 -18.59 16.17
N ASN A 110 8.40 -17.87 16.96
CA ASN A 110 7.98 -17.10 18.12
C ASN A 110 8.51 -15.64 18.08
N SER A 111 8.41 -15.02 16.91
CA SER A 111 8.82 -13.62 16.72
C SER A 111 7.81 -12.64 17.33
N LEU A 112 8.29 -11.48 17.78
CA LEU A 112 7.42 -10.37 18.22
C LEU A 112 6.67 -9.75 17.05
N TYR A 113 7.27 -9.76 15.86
CA TYR A 113 6.67 -9.23 14.64
C TYR A 113 6.75 -10.25 13.51
N TYR A 114 5.69 -10.31 12.71
CA TYR A 114 5.62 -11.12 11.50
C TYR A 114 5.35 -10.22 10.31
N LEU A 115 6.11 -10.42 9.23
CA LEU A 115 5.80 -9.85 7.91
C LEU A 115 5.11 -10.92 7.08
N VAL A 116 3.82 -10.75 6.83
CA VAL A 116 3.03 -11.66 6.01
C VAL A 116 2.84 -11.04 4.63
N VAL A 117 3.14 -11.81 3.58
CA VAL A 117 2.91 -11.42 2.19
C VAL A 117 1.91 -12.41 1.60
N PHE A 118 0.82 -11.91 1.03
CA PHE A 118 -0.27 -12.68 0.43
C PHE A 118 -0.77 -11.97 -0.81
#